data_AF-A0A972YFD2-F1
#
_entry.id   AF-A0A972YFD2-F1
#
_cell.length_a   1.000
_cell.length_b   1.000
_cell.length_c   1.000
_cell.angle_alpha   90.00
_cell.angle_beta   90.00
_cell.angle_gamma   90.00
#
_symmetry.space_group_name_H-M   'P 1'
#
loop_
_entity.id
_entity.type
_entity.pdbx_description
1 polymer ?
#
loop_
_entity_poly.entity_id
_entity_poly.type
_entity_poly.pdbx_seq_one_letter_code
_entity_poly.pdbx_strand_id
1 'polypeptide(L)'
;MFGKIHKEMNTFTFNIKTLEGHDELLTYMSTGVYASIKLLIFSSSTFSLLIKMVFPFIISLSILLLASSLGLFPSAVNALLLITFSLCVFTFVFIKNCKSFLISSIKTSKNKKEK
;
A
#
# COMPACT_ATOMS: atom_id res chain seq x y z
N MET A 1 -0.79 -14.16 -0.65
CA MET A 1 -1.53 -12.94 -0.27
C MET A 1 -1.79 -12.00 -1.43
N PHE A 2 -0.83 -11.74 -2.33
CA PHE A 2 -1.00 -10.81 -3.46
C PHE A 2 -2.23 -11.09 -4.35
N GLY A 3 -2.45 -12.35 -4.73
CA GLY A 3 -3.65 -12.72 -5.51
C GLY A 3 -4.98 -12.49 -4.78
N LYS A 4 -4.98 -12.57 -3.45
CA LYS A 4 -6.17 -12.28 -2.63
C LYS A 4 -6.46 -10.79 -2.58
N ILE A 5 -5.41 -9.96 -2.46
CA ILE A 5 -5.51 -8.50 -2.55
C ILE A 5 -6.09 -8.10 -3.91
N HIS A 6 -5.56 -8.64 -5.01
CA HIS A 6 -6.06 -8.37 -6.35
C HIS A 6 -7.52 -8.77 -6.54
N LYS A 7 -7.91 -9.94 -6.01
CA LYS A 7 -9.30 -10.41 -6.06
C LYS A 7 -10.23 -9.48 -5.29
N GLU A 8 -9.87 -9.10 -4.06
CA GLU A 8 -10.65 -8.16 -3.23
C GLU A 8 -10.79 -6.79 -3.90
N MET A 9 -9.70 -6.24 -4.45
CA MET A 9 -9.71 -4.97 -5.18
C MET A 9 -10.61 -5.02 -6.41
N ASN A 10 -10.52 -6.10 -7.20
CA ASN A 10 -11.41 -6.29 -8.35
C ASN A 10 -12.88 -6.39 -7.91
N THR A 11 -13.18 -7.21 -6.89
CA THR A 11 -14.55 -7.33 -6.37
C THR A 11 -15.08 -6.00 -5.88
N PHE A 12 -14.27 -5.20 -5.17
CA PHE A 12 -14.62 -3.84 -4.77
C PHE A 12 -14.98 -2.97 -5.97
N THR A 13 -14.13 -2.93 -7.00
CA THR A 13 -14.36 -2.08 -8.18
C THR A 13 -15.56 -2.53 -9.01
N PHE A 14 -15.78 -3.84 -9.14
CA PHE A 14 -16.92 -4.37 -9.90
C PHE A 14 -18.28 -4.14 -9.20
N ASN A 15 -18.28 -3.98 -7.87
CA ASN A 15 -19.49 -3.74 -7.10
C ASN A 15 -19.97 -2.27 -7.14
N ILE A 16 -19.16 -1.35 -7.69
CA ILE A 16 -19.55 0.06 -7.83
C ILE A 16 -20.66 0.15 -8.86
N LYS A 17 -21.85 0.60 -8.46
CA LYS A 17 -23.06 0.58 -9.31
C LYS A 17 -23.07 1.67 -10.38
N THR A 18 -22.48 2.84 -10.13
CA THR A 18 -22.57 4.01 -11.01
C THR A 18 -21.25 4.30 -11.74
N LEU A 19 -21.36 4.96 -12.89
CA LEU A 19 -20.22 5.44 -13.67
C LEU A 19 -19.50 6.60 -12.96
N GLU A 20 -20.26 7.55 -12.39
CA GLU A 20 -19.75 8.64 -11.55
C GLU A 20 -18.93 8.12 -10.36
N GLY A 21 -19.34 7.01 -9.74
CA GLY A 21 -18.59 6.41 -8.64
C GLY A 21 -17.19 5.92 -9.04
N HIS A 22 -16.99 5.52 -10.30
CA HIS A 22 -15.66 5.16 -10.80
C HIS A 22 -14.79 6.40 -11.04
N ASP A 23 -15.38 7.49 -11.52
CA ASP A 23 -14.67 8.76 -11.77
C ASP A 23 -14.30 9.48 -10.46
N GLU A 24 -15.17 9.44 -9.45
CA GLU A 24 -14.84 9.92 -8.10
C GLU A 24 -13.67 9.15 -7.49
N LEU A 25 -13.65 7.82 -7.63
CA LEU A 25 -12.56 7.00 -7.09
C LEU A 25 -11.23 7.22 -7.82
N LEU A 26 -11.26 7.42 -9.14
CA LEU A 26 -10.06 7.82 -9.89
C LEU A 26 -9.56 9.19 -9.45
N THR A 27 -10.47 10.14 -9.25
CA THR A 27 -10.15 11.48 -8.75
C THR A 27 -9.57 11.40 -7.34
N TYR A 28 -10.14 10.59 -6.46
CA TYR A 28 -9.68 10.36 -5.09
C TYR A 28 -8.28 9.72 -5.04
N MET A 29 -7.99 8.78 -5.96
CA MET A 29 -6.65 8.18 -6.14
C MET A 29 -5.61 9.16 -6.70
N SER A 30 -6.07 10.23 -7.36
CA SER A 30 -5.23 11.29 -7.91
C SER A 30 -4.93 12.40 -6.89
N THR A 31 -5.85 12.65 -5.94
CA THR A 31 -5.78 13.82 -5.04
C THR A 31 -4.58 13.81 -4.10
N GLY A 32 -4.05 12.64 -3.75
CA GLY A 32 -2.84 12.54 -2.94
C GLY A 32 -2.46 11.12 -2.53
N VAL A 33 -1.23 10.98 -2.01
CA VAL A 33 -0.68 9.69 -1.58
C VAL A 33 -1.45 9.14 -0.38
N TYR A 34 -1.80 9.99 0.59
CA TYR A 34 -2.59 9.59 1.76
C TYR A 34 -3.99 9.09 1.38
N ALA A 35 -4.71 9.83 0.53
CA ALA A 35 -6.02 9.44 0.02
C ALA A 35 -5.93 8.09 -0.74
N SER A 36 -4.90 7.92 -1.56
CA SER A 36 -4.66 6.67 -2.29
C SER A 36 -4.48 5.47 -1.34
N ILE A 37 -3.67 5.62 -0.29
CA ILE A 37 -3.42 4.56 0.69
C ILE A 37 -4.70 4.25 1.49
N LYS A 38 -5.47 5.27 1.86
CA LYS A 38 -6.74 5.09 2.56
C LYS A 38 -7.73 4.30 1.71
N LEU A 39 -7.81 4.60 0.42
CA LEU A 39 -8.65 3.85 -0.52
C LEU A 39 -8.16 2.41 -0.68
N LEU A 40 -6.85 2.19 -0.79
CA LEU A 40 -6.24 0.86 -0.86
C LEU A 40 -6.60 0.01 0.37
N ILE A 41 -6.50 0.59 1.58
CA ILE A 41 -6.88 -0.06 2.85
C ILE A 41 -8.37 -0.40 2.88
N PHE A 42 -9.22 0.46 2.33
CA PHE A 42 -10.67 0.21 2.26
C PHE A 42 -11.02 -0.88 1.24
N SER A 43 -10.33 -0.89 0.09
CA SER A 43 -10.59 -1.82 -1.01
C SER A 43 -10.17 -3.27 -0.73
N SER A 44 -9.22 -3.49 0.19
CA SER A 44 -8.73 -4.83 0.53
C SER A 44 -8.41 -4.95 2.01
N SER A 45 -9.13 -5.86 2.69
CA SER A 45 -8.88 -6.22 4.08
C SER A 45 -7.53 -6.92 4.25
N THR A 46 -7.12 -7.69 3.24
CA THR A 46 -5.81 -8.35 3.22
C THR A 46 -4.67 -7.31 3.13
N PHE A 47 -4.82 -6.26 2.33
CA PHE A 47 -3.86 -5.15 2.27
C PHE A 47 -3.82 -4.37 3.59
N SER A 48 -4.98 -4.11 4.20
CA SER A 48 -5.10 -3.46 5.51
C SER A 48 -4.34 -4.21 6.60
N LEU A 49 -4.50 -5.53 6.67
CA LEU A 49 -3.77 -6.38 7.62
C LEU A 49 -2.26 -6.33 7.38
N LEU A 50 -1.83 -6.40 6.11
CA LEU A 50 -0.41 -6.32 5.75
C LEU A 50 0.22 -5.00 6.20
N ILE A 51 -0.43 -3.87 5.91
CA ILE A 51 0.04 -2.55 6.35
C ILE A 51 0.08 -2.47 7.88
N LYS A 52 -0.97 -2.96 8.58
CA LYS A 52 -1.00 -2.98 10.05
C LYS A 52 0.11 -3.84 10.66
N MET A 53 0.63 -4.83 9.94
CA MET A 53 1.74 -5.68 10.40
C MET A 53 3.11 -5.08 10.05
N VAL A 54 3.26 -4.50 8.86
CA VAL A 54 4.54 -3.96 8.38
C VAL A 54 4.92 -2.65 9.09
N PHE A 55 3.98 -1.76 9.35
CA PHE A 55 4.28 -0.46 10.00
C PHE A 55 4.89 -0.59 11.40
N PRO A 56 4.34 -1.40 12.33
CA PRO A 56 4.96 -1.63 13.63
C PRO A 56 6.37 -2.19 13.49
N PHE A 57 6.61 -3.05 12.49
CA PHE A 57 7.93 -3.63 12.25
C PHE A 57 8.95 -2.57 11.82
N ILE A 58 8.57 -1.67 10.90
CA ILE A 58 9.40 -0.54 10.48
C ILE A 58 9.67 0.41 11.65
N ILE A 59 8.67 0.69 12.49
CA ILE A 59 8.82 1.55 13.67
C ILE A 59 9.82 0.92 14.66
N SER A 60 9.65 -0.37 14.96
CA SER A 60 10.55 -1.09 15.88
C SER A 60 11.99 -1.13 15.36
N LEU A 61 12.18 -1.39 14.07
CA LEU A 61 13.51 -1.36 13.43
C LEU A 61 14.12 0.05 13.47
N SER A 62 13.32 1.09 13.28
CA SER A 62 13.78 2.49 13.35
C SER A 62 14.21 2.87 14.77
N ILE A 63 13.47 2.43 15.79
CA ILE A 63 13.83 2.62 17.20
C ILE A 63 15.12 1.87 17.53
N LEU A 64 15.25 0.63 17.05
CA LEU A 64 16.47 -0.17 17.22
C LEU A 64 17.68 0.47 16.54
N LEU A 65 17.48 1.08 15.37
CA LEU A 65 18.51 1.82 14.65
C LEU A 65 18.97 3.05 15.44
N LEU A 66 18.01 3.80 16.01
CA LEU A 66 18.31 4.93 16.86
C LEU A 66 19.10 4.51 18.10
N ALA A 67 18.68 3.44 18.79
CA ALA A 67 19.40 2.89 19.94
C ALA A 67 20.81 2.43 19.58
N SER A 68 20.98 1.77 18.43
CA SER A 68 22.29 1.31 17.95
C SER A 68 23.22 2.48 17.61
N SER A 69 22.68 3.59 17.09
CA SER A 69 23.44 4.81 16.78
C SER A 69 23.96 5.55 18.02
N LEU A 70 23.34 5.34 19.19
CA LEU A 70 23.79 5.90 20.47
C LEU A 70 24.93 5.09 21.13
N GLY A 71 25.52 4.14 20.40
CA GLY A 71 26.70 3.39 20.85
C GLY A 71 26.38 2.08 21.60
N LEU A 72 25.10 1.69 21.70
CA LEU A 72 24.71 0.40 22.30
C LEU A 72 25.19 -0.81 21.47
N PHE A 73 25.25 -0.67 20.13
CA PHE A 73 25.63 -1.76 19.21
C PHE A 73 26.36 -1.24 17.94
N PRO A 74 27.61 -0.77 18.06
CA PRO A 74 28.31 -0.06 16.98
C PRO A 74 28.60 -0.92 15.73
N SER A 75 28.75 -2.23 15.87
CA SER A 75 29.04 -3.13 14.75
C SER A 75 27.82 -3.46 13.86
N ALA A 76 26.60 -3.31 14.40
CA ALA A 76 25.37 -3.69 13.71
C ALA A 76 24.67 -2.52 13.00
N VAL A 77 25.10 -1.27 13.22
CA VAL A 77 24.43 -0.06 12.72
C VAL A 77 24.32 -0.06 11.19
N ASN A 78 25.41 -0.34 10.48
CA ASN A 78 25.43 -0.32 9.01
C ASN A 78 24.52 -1.38 8.40
N ALA A 79 24.53 -2.60 8.95
CA ALA A 79 23.68 -3.69 8.49
C ALA A 79 22.19 -3.39 8.78
N LEU A 80 21.89 -2.88 9.98
CA LEU A 80 20.54 -2.51 10.38
C LEU A 80 19.98 -1.35 9.55
N LEU A 81 20.83 -0.37 9.20
CA LEU A 81 20.49 0.75 8.34
C LEU A 81 20.14 0.27 6.92
N LEU A 82 20.96 -0.63 6.35
CA LEU A 82 20.72 -1.24 5.04
C LEU A 82 19.41 -2.03 5.00
N ILE A 83 19.14 -2.84 6.03
CA ILE A 83 17.91 -3.62 6.16
C ILE A 83 16.70 -2.69 6.24
N THR A 84 16.75 -1.68 7.13
CA THR A 84 15.64 -0.73 7.34
C THR A 84 15.36 0.05 6.06
N PHE A 85 16.40 0.52 5.37
CA PHE A 85 16.26 1.24 4.11
C PHE A 85 15.66 0.36 3.01
N SER A 86 16.15 -0.87 2.85
CA SER A 86 15.60 -1.85 1.91
C SER A 86 14.12 -2.10 2.18
N LEU A 87 13.74 -2.31 3.44
CA LEU A 87 12.35 -2.56 3.85
C LEU A 87 11.42 -1.38 3.52
N CYS A 88 11.88 -0.16 3.74
CA CYS A 88 11.16 1.06 3.36
C CYS A 88 10.94 1.15 1.84
N VAL A 89 11.98 0.89 1.05
CA VAL A 89 11.89 0.89 -0.42
C VAL A 89 10.93 -0.19 -0.92
N PHE A 90 11.03 -1.42 -0.41
CA PHE A 90 10.13 -2.51 -0.75
C PHE A 90 8.67 -2.18 -0.42
N THR A 91 8.42 -1.59 0.75
CA THR A 91 7.08 -1.17 1.16
C THR A 91 6.51 -0.11 0.23
N PHE A 92 7.34 0.87 -0.17
CA PHE A 92 6.92 1.92 -1.09
C PHE A 92 6.60 1.39 -2.50
N VAL A 93 7.44 0.49 -3.02
CA VAL A 93 7.21 -0.19 -4.31
C VAL A 93 5.93 -1.03 -4.25
N PHE A 94 5.72 -1.75 -3.16
CA PHE A 94 4.51 -2.55 -2.95
C PHE A 94 3.24 -1.69 -2.98
N ILE A 95 3.22 -0.57 -2.26
CA ILE A 95 2.09 0.38 -2.25
C ILE A 95 1.85 0.94 -3.65
N LYS A 96 2.92 1.33 -4.37
CA LYS A 96 2.80 1.82 -5.75
C LYS A 96 2.21 0.77 -6.70
N ASN A 97 2.63 -0.49 -6.56
CA ASN A 97 2.11 -1.57 -7.39
C ASN A 97 0.61 -1.82 -7.12
N CYS A 98 0.21 -1.90 -5.85
CA CYS A 98 -1.20 -2.02 -5.49
C CYS A 98 -2.02 -0.80 -5.95
N LYS A 99 -1.47 0.43 -5.85
CA LYS A 99 -2.10 1.64 -6.37
C LYS A 99 -2.36 1.54 -7.87
N SER A 100 -1.34 1.14 -8.63
CA SER A 100 -1.44 0.96 -10.08
C SER A 100 -2.49 -0.09 -10.44
N PHE A 101 -2.49 -1.22 -9.71
CA PHE A 101 -3.48 -2.28 -9.90
C PHE A 101 -4.91 -1.78 -9.64
N LEU A 102 -5.15 -1.10 -8.53
CA LEU A 102 -6.48 -0.57 -8.21
C LEU A 102 -6.98 0.43 -9.26
N ILE A 103 -6.12 1.32 -9.77
CA ILE A 103 -6.47 2.24 -10.87
C ILE A 103 -6.84 1.45 -12.12
N SER A 104 -6.07 0.42 -12.46
CA SER A 104 -6.34 -0.45 -13.61
C SER A 104 -7.67 -1.19 -13.45
N SER A 105 -7.98 -1.68 -12.24
CA SER A 105 -9.26 -2.34 -11.92
C SER A 105 -10.43 -1.38 -12.06
N ILE A 106 -10.32 -0.14 -11.56
CA ILE A 106 -11.37 0.89 -11.70
C ILE A 106 -11.62 1.20 -13.18
N LYS A 107 -10.56 1.42 -13.98
CA LYS A 107 -10.68 1.66 -15.43
C LYS A 107 -11.30 0.48 -16.18
N THR A 108 -10.91 -0.74 -15.83
CA THR A 108 -11.46 -1.96 -16.43
C THR A 108 -12.94 -2.14 -16.11
N SER A 109 -13.35 -1.87 -14.87
CA SER A 109 -14.75 -1.92 -14.45
C SER A 109 -15.58 -0.83 -15.14
N LYS A 110 -15.04 0.39 -15.26
CA LYS A 110 -15.66 1.49 -16.01
C LYS A 110 -15.92 1.12 -17.47
N ASN A 111 -14.89 0.67 -18.19
CA ASN A 111 -15.00 0.29 -19.60
C ASN A 111 -16.01 -0.85 -19.85
N LYS A 112 -16.21 -1.75 -18.88
CA LYS A 112 -17.21 -2.82 -18.96
C LYS A 112 -18.64 -2.34 -18.72
N LYS A 113 -18.83 -1.15 -18.17
CA LYS A 113 -20.15 -0.53 -17.96
C LYS A 113 -20.51 0.48 -19.06
N GLU A 114 -19.52 1.04 -19.73
CA GLU A 114 -19.73 1.90 -20.90
C GLU A 114 -20.02 1.10 -22.19
N LYS A 115 -19.66 -0.18 -22.22
CA LYS A 115 -20.05 -1.14 -23.26
C LYS A 115 -21.32 -1.88 -22.89
#